data_AF-I1Q244-F1
#
_entry.id   AF-I1Q244-F1
#
_cell.length_a   1.000
_cell.length_b   1.000
_cell.length_c   1.000
_cell.angle_alpha   90.00
_cell.angle_beta   90.00
_cell.angle_gamma   90.00
#
_symmetry.space_group_name_H-M   'P 1'
#
loop_
_entity.id
_entity.type
_entity.pdbx_description
1 polymer ?
#
loop_
_entity_poly.entity_id
_entity_poly.type
_entity_poly.pdbx_seq_one_letter_code
_entity_poly.pdbx_strand_id
1 'polypeptide(L)' 'MARVGTCAAIALLVLVALAASAVGDQPRCCVDYHSWGGNTGCGPNQNDACNSWCQSQCRGGECKQRGDRHFCHCFC' A
#
# COMPACT_ATOMS: atom_id res chain seq x y z
N MET A 1 18.40 -24.17 -36.62
CA MET A 1 17.96 -22.90 -36.00
C MET A 1 17.30 -23.23 -34.66
N ALA A 2 18.06 -23.30 -33.56
CA ALA A 2 17.56 -23.81 -32.28
C ALA A 2 18.05 -22.97 -31.07
N ARG A 3 18.30 -21.67 -31.28
CA ARG A 3 18.91 -20.80 -30.26
C ARG A 3 18.15 -19.49 -30.01
N VAL A 4 16.91 -19.37 -30.52
CA VAL A 4 16.12 -18.12 -30.45
C VAL A 4 14.90 -18.24 -29.52
N GLY A 5 14.46 -19.47 -29.19
CA GLY A 5 13.25 -19.69 -28.40
C GLY A 5 13.42 -19.58 -26.87
N THR A 6 14.63 -19.78 -26.35
CA THR A 6 14.88 -19.83 -24.90
C THR A 6 14.95 -18.45 -24.25
N CYS A 7 15.40 -17.42 -24.97
CA CYS A 7 15.55 -16.06 -24.42
C CYS A 7 14.20 -15.39 -24.16
N ALA A 8 13.20 -15.63 -25.03
CA ALA A 8 11.87 -15.05 -24.87
C ALA A 8 11.13 -15.61 -23.65
N ALA A 9 11.27 -16.92 -23.38
CA ALA A 9 10.62 -17.58 -22.25
C ALA A 9 11.19 -17.10 -20.90
N ILE A 10 12.50 -16.89 -20.80
CA ILE A 10 13.14 -16.38 -19.58
C ILE A 10 12.74 -14.93 -19.34
N ALA A 11 12.70 -14.09 -20.38
CA ALA A 11 12.26 -12.70 -20.26
C ALA A 11 10.79 -12.60 -19.80
N LEU A 12 9.91 -13.47 -20.31
CA LEU A 12 8.51 -13.55 -19.87
C LEU A 12 8.38 -13.99 -18.40
N LEU A 13 9.16 -14.98 -17.95
CA LEU A 13 9.17 -15.42 -16.56
C LEU A 13 9.62 -14.33 -15.58
N VAL A 14 10.62 -13.52 -15.96
CA VAL A 14 11.09 -12.39 -15.15
C VAL A 14 10.03 -11.29 -15.06
N LEU A 15 9.30 -10.99 -16.15
CA LEU A 15 8.23 -10.00 -16.16
C LEU A 15 7.03 -10.40 -15.27
N VAL A 16 6.67 -11.69 -15.26
CA VAL A 16 5.57 -12.19 -14.40
C VAL A 16 5.95 -12.17 -12.92
N ALA A 17 7.21 -12.48 -12.58
CA ALA A 17 7.67 -12.43 -11.19
C ALA A 17 7.72 -11.00 -10.62
N LEU A 18 8.01 -10.00 -11.45
CA LEU A 18 8.11 -8.60 -11.01
C LEU A 18 6.75 -7.96 -10.69
N ALA A 19 5.65 -8.48 -11.26
CA ALA A 19 4.29 -8.01 -10.98
C ALA A 19 3.72 -8.53 -9.63
N ALA A 20 4.36 -9.51 -8.99
CA ALA A 20 3.84 -10.17 -7.80
C ALA A 20 4.26 -9.51 -6.47
N SER A 21 5.22 -8.58 -6.47
CA SER A 21 5.83 -8.04 -5.27
C SER A 21 5.40 -6.60 -4.98
N ALA A 22 4.10 -6.38 -4.75
CA ALA A 22 3.61 -5.15 -4.10
C ALA A 22 2.21 -5.35 -3.51
N VAL A 23 1.96 -6.45 -2.79
CA VAL A 23 0.80 -6.48 -1.87
C VAL A 23 1.18 -5.72 -0.61
N GLY A 24 1.20 -4.38 -0.71
CA GLY A 24 1.08 -3.56 0.49
C GLY A 24 -0.28 -3.86 1.12
N ASP A 25 -0.35 -3.98 2.45
CA ASP A 25 -1.62 -4.17 3.16
C ASP A 25 -2.67 -3.19 2.64
N GLN A 26 -3.72 -3.73 2.02
CA GLN A 26 -4.77 -2.95 1.38
C GLN A 26 -5.66 -2.35 2.49
N PRO A 27 -5.88 -1.03 2.52
CA PRO A 27 -6.68 -0.42 3.58
C PRO A 27 -8.13 -0.87 3.49
N ARG A 28 -8.71 -1.26 4.63
CA ARG A 28 -10.17 -1.36 4.82
C ARG A 28 -10.72 -0.02 5.29
N CYS A 29 -11.88 0.36 4.77
CA CYS A 29 -12.54 1.62 5.10
C CYS A 29 -13.28 1.57 6.45
N CYS A 30 -13.47 2.73 7.07
CA CYS A 30 -14.01 2.91 8.42
C CYS A 30 -13.22 2.22 9.54
N VAL A 31 -11.90 2.17 9.40
CA VAL A 31 -10.99 1.53 10.37
C VAL A 31 -9.89 2.51 10.78
N ASP A 32 -9.55 2.50 12.07
CA ASP A 32 -8.39 3.20 12.64
C ASP A 32 -7.15 2.27 12.59
N TYR A 33 -6.11 2.68 11.87
CA TYR A 33 -4.86 1.93 11.76
C TYR A 33 -3.76 2.57 12.59
N HIS A 34 -3.25 1.82 13.56
CA HIS A 34 -2.02 2.20 14.26
C HIS A 34 -0.78 1.96 13.39
N SER A 35 -0.84 1.02 12.46
CA SER A 35 0.24 0.74 11.51
C SER A 35 -0.35 0.59 10.11
N TRP A 36 0.21 1.31 9.14
CA TRP A 36 -0.36 1.44 7.80
C TRP A 36 0.73 1.88 6.81
N GLY A 37 0.72 1.34 5.58
CA GLY A 37 1.64 1.77 4.52
C GLY A 37 3.14 1.76 4.90
N GLY A 38 3.56 0.88 5.81
CA GLY A 38 4.94 0.84 6.33
C GLY A 38 5.23 1.83 7.47
N ASN A 39 4.27 2.66 7.87
CA ASN A 39 4.36 3.61 8.97
C ASN A 39 3.75 3.05 10.26
N THR A 40 4.18 3.58 11.40
CA THR A 40 3.55 3.36 12.71
C THR A 40 3.13 4.69 13.31
N GLY A 41 1.91 4.73 13.82
CA GLY A 41 1.18 5.92 14.24
C GLY A 41 0.80 6.81 13.06
N CYS A 42 0.36 8.02 13.37
CA CYS A 42 0.36 9.10 12.40
C CYS A 42 0.79 10.43 13.02
N GLY A 43 1.89 10.98 12.53
CA GLY A 43 2.36 12.32 12.91
C GLY A 43 1.67 13.45 12.13
N PRO A 44 1.86 14.72 12.54
CA PRO A 44 1.23 15.88 11.89
C PRO A 44 1.58 16.02 10.40
N ASN A 45 2.77 15.57 9.99
CA ASN A 45 3.22 15.65 8.60
C ASN A 45 2.84 14.41 7.77
N GLN A 46 2.15 13.43 8.36
CA GLN A 46 1.80 12.17 7.70
C GLN A 46 0.34 12.11 7.26
N ASN A 47 -0.42 13.19 7.43
CA ASN A 47 -1.84 13.23 7.06
C ASN A 47 -2.05 13.02 5.56
N ASP A 48 -1.25 13.67 4.70
CA ASP A 48 -1.36 13.50 3.24
C ASP A 48 -0.98 12.09 2.79
N ALA A 49 0.02 11.49 3.45
CA ALA A 49 0.41 10.10 3.22
C ALA A 49 -0.71 9.13 3.65
N CYS A 50 -1.34 9.36 4.82
CA CYS A 50 -2.48 8.58 5.30
C CYS A 50 -3.65 8.68 4.32
N ASN A 51 -3.99 9.89 3.89
CA ASN A 51 -5.02 10.12 2.90
C ASN A 51 -4.73 9.37 1.59
N SER A 52 -3.52 9.52 1.05
CA SER A 52 -3.12 8.89 -0.21
C SER A 52 -3.14 7.36 -0.12
N TRP A 53 -2.71 6.79 1.02
CA TRP A 53 -2.77 5.35 1.26
C TRP A 53 -4.23 4.86 1.27
N CYS A 54 -5.10 5.51 2.05
CA CYS A 54 -6.52 5.15 2.12
C CYS A 54 -7.24 5.33 0.77
N GLN A 55 -6.90 6.34 -0.04
CA GLN A 55 -7.53 6.59 -1.35
C GLN A 55 -7.37 5.44 -2.34
N SER A 56 -6.44 4.52 -2.11
CA SER A 56 -6.31 3.31 -2.93
C SER A 56 -7.56 2.42 -2.92
N GLN A 57 -8.38 2.46 -1.85
CA GLN A 57 -9.59 1.65 -1.70
C GLN A 57 -10.80 2.39 -1.09
N CYS A 58 -10.58 3.57 -0.51
CA CYS A 58 -11.53 4.29 0.32
C CYS A 58 -11.66 5.76 -0.15
N ARG A 59 -12.54 6.54 0.49
CA ARG A 59 -12.73 7.98 0.16
C ARG A 59 -11.59 8.89 0.63
N GLY A 60 -10.48 8.29 1.06
CA GLY A 60 -9.35 8.94 1.69
C GLY A 60 -9.29 8.67 3.18
N GLY A 61 -8.47 9.43 3.86
CA GLY A 61 -8.20 9.22 5.27
C GLY A 61 -7.61 10.43 5.95
N GLU A 62 -7.61 10.39 7.28
CA GLU A 62 -7.12 11.47 8.11
C GLU A 62 -6.46 10.89 9.37
N CYS A 63 -5.44 11.58 9.85
CA CYS A 63 -4.77 11.22 11.08
C CYS A 63 -5.56 11.72 12.29
N LYS A 64 -6.01 10.77 13.10
CA LYS A 64 -6.83 11.02 14.29
C LYS A 64 -6.06 10.63 15.55
N GLN A 65 -6.16 11.46 16.57
CA GLN A 65 -5.72 11.10 17.91
C GLN A 65 -6.82 10.31 18.63
N ARG A 66 -6.44 9.21 19.28
CA ARG A 66 -7.29 8.39 20.15
C ARG A 66 -6.51 8.14 21.44
N GLY A 67 -6.87 8.87 22.49
CA GLY A 67 -6.10 8.89 23.73
C GLY A 67 -4.70 9.49 23.52
N ASP A 68 -3.67 8.73 23.88
CA ASP A 68 -2.26 9.09 23.78
C ASP A 68 -1.61 8.70 22.43
N ARG A 69 -2.37 8.07 21.53
CA ARG A 69 -1.86 7.53 20.26
C ARG A 69 -2.53 8.17 19.06
N HIS A 70 -1.82 8.14 17.94
CA HIS A 70 -2.34 8.61 16.66
C HIS A 70 -2.53 7.44 15.71
N PHE A 71 -3.62 7.48 14.95
CA PHE A 71 -4.04 6.47 14.01
C PHE A 71 -4.34 7.11 12.68
N CYS A 72 -4.10 6.40 11.58
CA CYS A 72 -4.66 6.77 10.28
C CYS A 72 -6.07 6.18 10.18
N HIS A 73 -7.08 7.03 10.08
CA HIS A 73 -8.46 6.62 9.88
C HIS A 73 -8.80 6.67 8.39
N CYS A 74 -9.17 5.54 7.79
CA CYS A 74 -9.69 5.53 6.42
C CYS A 74 -11.21 5.72 6.43
N PHE A 75 -11.74 6.63 5.62
CA PHE A 75 -13.18 6.91 5.54
C PHE A 75 -13.93 5.95 4.62
N CYS A 76 -15.16 5.59 5.00
CA CYS A 76 -16.16 5.11 4.04
C CYS A 76 -16.79 6.30 3.29
#